data_AF-V7ALV3-F1
#
_entry.id   AF-V7ALV3-F1
#
_cell.length_a   1.000
_cell.length_b   1.000
_cell.length_c   1.000
_cell.angle_alpha   90.00
_cell.angle_beta   90.00
_cell.angle_gamma   90.00
#
_symmetry.space_group_name_H-M   'P 1'
#
loop_
_entity.id
_entity.type
_entity.pdbx_description
1 polymer ?
#
loop_
_entity_poly.entity_id
_entity_poly.type
_entity_poly.pdbx_seq_one_letter_code
_entity_poly.pdbx_strand_id
1 'polypeptide(L)' 'SGEYKGQSAVKYKSAIRKEIEAEGYRIWGNVGDQWSDLEGECLGKRTFKLPNPMYFIS' A
#
# COMPACT_ATOMS: atom_id res chain seq x y z
N SER A 1 -15.61 -0.20 12.91
CA SER A 1 -15.60 0.43 11.58
C SER A 1 -15.06 1.87 11.58
N GLY A 2 -14.19 2.25 12.53
CA GLY A 2 -13.63 3.60 12.65
C GLY A 2 -12.10 3.67 12.80
N GLU A 3 -11.40 2.53 12.80
CA GLU A 3 -9.96 2.49 13.14
C GLU A 3 -9.07 3.29 12.17
N TYR A 4 -9.50 3.48 10.93
CA TYR A 4 -8.70 4.16 9.89
C TYR A 4 -9.27 5.53 9.47
N LYS A 5 -10.31 6.02 10.13
CA LYS A 5 -10.93 7.31 9.80
C LYS A 5 -9.92 8.45 10.08
N GLY A 6 -9.49 9.14 9.03
CA GLY A 6 -8.49 10.22 9.11
C GLY A 6 -7.03 9.79 8.97
N GLN A 7 -6.76 8.51 8.71
CA GLN A 7 -5.40 8.04 8.37
C GLN A 7 -5.09 8.30 6.89
N SER A 8 -3.81 8.55 6.57
CA SER A 8 -3.38 8.68 5.17
C SER A 8 -3.46 7.32 4.45
N ALA A 9 -3.65 7.36 3.13
CA ALA A 9 -3.71 6.17 2.30
C ALA A 9 -2.45 5.29 2.48
N VAL A 10 -1.27 5.92 2.61
CA VAL A 10 0.01 5.23 2.88
C VAL A 10 -0.02 4.45 4.18
N LYS A 11 -0.50 5.06 5.28
CA LYS A 11 -0.53 4.41 6.60
C LYS A 11 -1.50 3.24 6.62
N TYR A 12 -2.70 3.45 6.07
CA TYR A 12 -3.71 2.40 5.95
C TYR A 12 -3.18 1.20 5.17
N LYS A 13 -2.65 1.43 3.96
CA LYS A 13 -2.15 0.35 3.09
C LYS A 13 -0.94 -0.36 3.69
N SER A 14 -0.05 0.35 4.38
CA SER A 14 1.08 -0.25 5.09
C SER A 14 0.63 -1.18 6.21
N ALA A 15 -0.38 -0.78 6.99
CA ALA A 15 -0.93 -1.60 8.06
C ALA A 15 -1.51 -2.92 7.52
N ILE A 16 -2.30 -2.85 6.45
CA ILE A 16 -2.88 -4.04 5.82
C ILE A 16 -1.79 -4.98 5.27
N ARG A 17 -0.75 -4.45 4.60
CA ARG A 17 0.35 -5.29 4.11
C ARG A 17 1.10 -5.97 5.26
N LYS A 18 1.26 -5.28 6.38
CA LYS A 18 1.88 -5.85 7.58
C LYS A 18 1.03 -6.95 8.21
N GLU A 19 -0.29 -6.80 8.23
CA GLU A 19 -1.21 -7.86 8.67
C GLU A 19 -1.08 -9.11 7.79
N ILE A 20 -1.02 -8.94 6.46
CA ILE A 20 -0.80 -10.05 5.52
C ILE A 20 0.55 -10.75 5.78
N GLU A 21 1.63 -10.01 6.01
CA GLU A 21 2.92 -10.62 6.36
C GLU A 21 2.89 -11.32 7.72
N ALA A 22 2.16 -10.79 8.71
CA ALA A 22 2.00 -11.39 10.03
C ALA A 22 1.20 -12.71 9.99
N GLU A 23 0.33 -12.89 8.99
CA GLU A 23 -0.34 -14.17 8.71
C GLU A 23 0.60 -15.23 8.09
N GLY A 24 1.87 -14.89 7.85
CA GLY A 24 2.89 -15.80 7.35
C GLY A 24 3.06 -15.78 5.82
N TYR A 25 2.34 -14.90 5.12
CA TYR A 25 2.53 -14.71 3.69
C TYR A 25 3.79 -13.88 3.40
N ARG A 26 4.37 -14.08 2.21
CA ARG A 26 5.46 -13.23 1.70
C ARG A 26 4.99 -12.42 0.50
N ILE A 27 5.03 -11.10 0.64
CA ILE A 27 4.75 -10.19 -0.46
C ILE A 27 5.97 -10.13 -1.39
N TRP A 28 5.85 -10.68 -2.59
CA TRP A 28 6.94 -10.66 -3.58
C TRP A 28 7.02 -9.34 -4.35
N GLY A 29 5.88 -8.67 -4.52
CA GLY A 29 5.86 -7.36 -5.11
C GLY A 29 4.52 -6.68 -4.96
N ASN A 30 4.51 -5.38 -5.25
CA ASN A 30 3.38 -4.51 -5.08
C ASN A 30 3.20 -3.65 -6.34
N VAL A 31 1.97 -3.54 -6.83
CA VAL A 31 1.63 -2.84 -8.07
C VAL A 31 0.55 -1.84 -7.73
N GLY A 32 0.73 -0.60 -8.19
CA GLY A 32 -0.19 0.47 -7.89
C GLY A 32 -0.08 1.60 -8.89
N ASP A 33 -1.18 2.32 -9.06
CA ASP A 33 -1.27 3.48 -9.95
C ASP A 33 -1.08 4.79 -9.20
N GLN A 34 -1.05 4.77 -7.86
CA GLN A 34 -0.74 5.92 -7.02
C GLN A 34 0.56 5.71 -6.26
N TRP A 35 1.25 6.81 -5.92
CA TRP A 35 2.45 6.72 -5.06
C TRP A 35 2.11 6.17 -3.68
N SER A 36 0.90 6.49 -3.17
CA SER A 36 0.43 5.97 -1.89
C SER A 36 0.27 4.44 -1.84
N ASP A 37 0.16 3.75 -2.99
CA ASP A 37 0.20 2.29 -3.04
C ASP A 37 1.60 1.73 -2.80
N LEU A 38 2.63 2.47 -3.23
CA LEU A 38 4.01 2.01 -3.39
C LEU A 38 4.96 2.60 -2.35
N GLU A 39 4.43 3.31 -1.37
CA GLU A 39 5.16 3.92 -0.26
C GLU A 39 4.77 3.29 1.09
N GLY A 40 5.62 3.52 2.10
CA GLY A 40 5.44 3.00 3.45
C GLY A 40 6.09 1.62 3.64
N GLU A 41 5.50 0.79 4.51
CA GLU A 41 6.09 -0.48 4.95
C GLU A 41 5.55 -1.69 4.17
N CYS A 42 6.26 -2.82 4.25
CA CYS A 42 5.81 -4.11 3.72
C CYS A 42 5.49 -4.10 2.22
N LEU A 43 6.27 -3.37 1.41
CA LEU A 43 6.04 -3.21 -0.04
C LEU A 43 6.36 -4.48 -0.86
N GLY A 44 6.94 -5.49 -0.24
CA GLY A 44 7.51 -6.64 -0.92
C GLY A 44 8.83 -6.32 -1.63
N LYS A 45 9.33 -7.29 -2.41
CA LYS A 45 10.67 -7.24 -3.00
C LYS A 45 10.80 -6.25 -4.17
N ARG A 46 9.71 -5.97 -4.88
CA ARG A 46 9.68 -5.05 -6.03
C ARG A 46 8.37 -4.28 -6.09
N THR A 47 8.44 -3.01 -6.47
CA THR A 47 7.27 -2.17 -6.70
C THR A 47 7.15 -1.79 -8.18
N PHE A 48 5.92 -1.66 -8.68
CA PHE A 48 5.64 -1.30 -10.06
C PHE A 48 4.58 -0.20 -10.12
N LYS A 49 4.97 0.99 -10.63
CA LYS A 49 4.09 2.13 -10.80
C LYS A 49 3.41 2.08 -12.16
N LEU A 50 2.08 1.97 -12.14
CA LEU A 50 1.27 2.11 -13.33
C LEU A 50 1.01 3.60 -13.62
N PRO A 51 1.00 4.03 -14.89
CA PRO A 51 0.60 5.38 -15.26
C PRO A 51 -0.92 5.54 -15.08
N ASN A 52 -1.33 6.55 -14.30
CA ASN A 52 -2.72 6.99 -14.23
C ASN A 52 -2.75 8.53 -14.33
N PRO A 53 -3.12 9.09 -15.49
CA PRO A 53 -3.14 10.54 -15.71
C PRO A 53 -4.41 11.23 -15.19
N MET A 54 -5.41 10.48 -14.74
CA MET A 54 -6.74 11.02 -14.45
C MET A 54 -6.85 11.67 -13.07
N TYR A 55 -6.13 11.17 -12.05
CA TYR A 55 -6.21 11.70 -10.69
C TYR A 55 -5.03 11.26 -9.81
N PHE A 56 -4.77 12.05 -8.75
CA PHE A 56 -3.76 11.78 -7.73
C PHE A 56 -4.42 11.61 -6.36
N ILE A 57 -4.07 10.53 -5.65
CA ILE A 57 -4.54 10.27 -4.28
C ILE A 57 -3.33 10.31 -3.34
N SER A 58 -3.37 11.24 -2.37
CA SER A 58 -2.37 11.40 -1.32
C SER A 58 -2.74 10.69 -0.02
#